data_AF-A0A927UC78-F1
#
_entry.id   AF-A0A927UC78-F1
#
_cell.length_a   1.000
_cell.length_b   1.000
_cell.length_c   1.000
_cell.angle_alpha   90.00
_cell.angle_beta   90.00
_cell.angle_gamma   90.00
#
_symmetry.space_group_name_H-M   'P 1'
#
loop_
_entity.id
_entity.type
_entity.pdbx_description
1 polymer ?
#
loop_
_entity_poly.entity_id
_entity_poly.type
_entity_poly.pdbx_seq_one_letter_code
_entity_poly.pdbx_strand_id
1 'polypeptide(L)'
;MEDFTTNLKSLSEVYLAIYKINLNKDSFEEISCKSEDLNAVIENVKAGASFTLKKAAEELSDSKSTEDLLNFVDLDTIDGRMRYVTSITTEFLTAQGTWCRGRFIEAKRESSGKLRSLMFVVESIDEEKKNRDNLLQLSETDEMTGKT
;
A
#
# COMPACT_ATOMS: atom_id res chain seq x y z
N MET A 1 25.14 -2.95 -12.70
CA MET A 1 23.88 -2.19 -13.00
C MET A 1 22.76 -3.17 -13.35
N GLU A 2 23.06 -4.21 -14.16
CA GLU A 2 22.14 -5.31 -14.48
C GLU A 2 21.57 -6.04 -13.23
N ASP A 3 22.41 -6.37 -12.25
CA ASP A 3 21.97 -7.02 -11.01
C ASP A 3 20.98 -6.19 -10.19
N PHE A 4 21.14 -4.87 -10.12
CA PHE A 4 20.23 -4.01 -9.36
C PHE A 4 18.85 -3.96 -10.01
N THR A 5 18.79 -3.86 -11.34
CA THR A 5 17.53 -3.87 -12.09
C THR A 5 16.84 -5.23 -11.99
N THR A 6 17.60 -6.33 -12.06
CA THR A 6 17.05 -7.68 -11.88
C THR A 6 16.52 -7.88 -10.46
N ASN A 7 17.27 -7.47 -9.45
CA ASN A 7 16.83 -7.55 -8.05
C ASN A 7 15.59 -6.68 -7.79
N LEU A 8 15.51 -5.48 -8.37
CA LEU A 8 14.35 -4.60 -8.26
C LEU A 8 13.12 -5.24 -8.92
N LYS A 9 13.27 -5.87 -10.09
CA LYS A 9 12.19 -6.60 -10.75
C LYS A 9 11.68 -7.73 -9.87
N SER A 10 12.57 -8.59 -9.37
CA SER A 10 12.18 -9.69 -8.49
C SER A 10 11.48 -9.22 -7.22
N LEU A 11 11.91 -8.09 -6.63
CA LEU A 11 11.21 -7.49 -5.49
C LEU A 11 9.85 -6.92 -5.88
N SER A 12 9.73 -6.31 -7.06
CA SER A 12 8.46 -5.79 -7.55
C SER A 12 7.43 -6.88 -7.83
N GLU A 13 7.85 -8.11 -8.07
CA GLU A 13 6.94 -9.24 -8.30
C GLU A 13 6.05 -9.55 -7.09
N VAL A 14 6.49 -9.23 -5.86
CA VAL A 14 5.72 -9.50 -4.64
C VAL A 14 4.63 -8.44 -4.42
N TYR A 15 4.76 -7.26 -5.03
CA TYR A 15 3.81 -6.17 -4.85
C TYR A 15 2.79 -6.15 -5.99
N LEU A 16 1.55 -5.78 -5.66
CA LEU A 16 0.52 -5.45 -6.64
C LEU A 16 0.83 -4.13 -7.35
N ALA A 17 1.36 -3.15 -6.61
CA ALA A 17 1.73 -1.86 -7.18
C ALA A 17 2.86 -1.19 -6.40
N ILE A 18 3.71 -0.45 -7.11
CA ILE A 18 4.83 0.34 -6.60
C ILE A 18 4.87 1.66 -7.37
N TYR A 19 4.69 2.75 -6.63
CA TYR A 19 4.80 4.11 -7.14
C TYR A 19 5.81 4.90 -6.33
N LYS A 20 6.60 5.72 -7.02
CA LYS A 20 7.46 6.72 -6.37
C LYS A 20 6.78 8.07 -6.44
N ILE A 21 6.53 8.67 -5.29
CA ILE A 21 5.82 9.95 -5.16
C ILE A 21 6.82 11.07 -4.87
N ASN A 22 6.68 12.17 -5.58
CA ASN A 22 7.39 13.42 -5.36
C ASN A 22 6.44 14.43 -4.70
N LEU A 23 6.63 14.64 -3.39
CA LEU A 23 5.74 15.48 -2.58
C LEU A 23 5.76 16.96 -2.98
N ASN A 24 6.84 17.44 -3.60
CA ASN A 24 6.94 18.86 -3.95
C ASN A 24 6.36 19.18 -5.32
N LYS A 25 6.35 18.19 -6.22
CA LYS A 25 5.75 18.34 -7.55
C LYS A 25 4.32 17.81 -7.61
N ASP A 26 3.84 17.23 -6.50
CA ASP A 26 2.60 16.46 -6.43
C ASP A 26 2.48 15.48 -7.61
N SER A 27 3.53 14.69 -7.84
CA SER A 27 3.62 13.78 -8.98
C SER A 27 4.02 12.38 -8.54
N PHE A 28 3.74 11.39 -9.37
CA PHE A 28 4.17 10.02 -9.14
C PHE A 28 4.76 9.41 -10.41
N GLU A 29 5.67 8.47 -10.21
CA GLU A 29 6.29 7.65 -11.26
C GLU A 29 5.95 6.20 -10.95
N GLU A 30 5.38 5.50 -11.93
CA GLU A 30 5.17 4.06 -11.81
C GLU A 30 6.51 3.32 -11.88
N ILE A 31 6.72 2.41 -10.93
CA ILE A 31 7.82 1.44 -10.97
C ILE A 31 7.28 0.09 -11.45
N SER A 32 6.13 -0.33 -10.93
CA SER A 32 5.43 -1.54 -11.32
C SER A 32 3.96 -1.44 -10.91
N CYS A 33 3.04 -1.86 -11.76
CA CYS A 33 1.63 -2.04 -11.39
C CYS A 33 1.05 -3.24 -12.11
N LYS A 34 0.45 -4.15 -11.33
CA LYS A 34 -0.24 -5.36 -11.78
C LYS A 34 -1.76 -5.24 -11.66
N SER A 35 -2.26 -4.16 -11.06
CA SER A 35 -3.67 -3.92 -10.85
C SER A 35 -4.26 -3.15 -12.03
N GLU A 36 -5.08 -3.84 -12.83
CA GLU A 36 -5.80 -3.22 -13.95
C GLU A 36 -6.75 -2.12 -13.47
N ASP A 37 -7.45 -2.34 -12.35
CA ASP A 37 -8.34 -1.35 -11.75
C ASP A 37 -7.60 -0.06 -11.36
N LEU A 38 -6.42 -0.18 -10.73
CA LEU A 38 -5.62 0.98 -10.36
C LEU A 38 -5.09 1.73 -11.58
N ASN A 39 -4.66 1.00 -12.62
CA ASN A 39 -4.24 1.61 -13.88
C ASN A 39 -5.38 2.38 -14.55
N ALA A 40 -6.59 1.83 -14.55
CA ALA A 40 -7.77 2.52 -15.09
C ALA A 40 -8.07 3.83 -14.34
N VAL A 41 -7.98 3.84 -13.01
CA VAL A 41 -8.13 5.07 -12.22
C VAL A 41 -7.07 6.10 -12.61
N ILE A 42 -5.80 5.70 -12.67
CA ILE A 42 -4.68 6.59 -13.00
C ILE A 42 -4.81 7.19 -14.41
N GLU A 43 -5.20 6.38 -15.40
CA GLU A 43 -5.37 6.84 -16.78
C GLU A 43 -6.54 7.84 -16.92
N ASN A 44 -7.62 7.63 -16.17
CA ASN A 44 -8.78 8.52 -16.14
C ASN A 44 -8.48 9.82 -15.36
N VAL A 45 -7.69 9.71 -14.29
CA VAL A 45 -7.33 10.82 -13.41
C VAL A 45 -6.05 11.49 -13.90
N LYS A 46 -6.20 12.48 -14.76
CA LYS A 46 -5.08 13.35 -15.23
C LYS A 46 -4.72 14.41 -14.19
N ALA A 47 -4.42 14.00 -12.96
CA ALA A 47 -4.12 14.87 -11.83
C ALA A 47 -2.84 14.46 -11.08
N GLY A 48 -2.47 15.25 -10.07
CA GLY A 48 -1.32 14.99 -9.22
C GLY A 48 -1.52 13.83 -8.24
N ALA A 49 -0.42 13.41 -7.60
CA ALA A 49 -0.39 12.24 -6.73
C ALA A 49 -1.43 12.30 -5.60
N SER A 50 -1.59 13.47 -4.97
CA SER A 50 -2.50 13.65 -3.84
C SER A 50 -3.95 13.40 -4.23
N PHE A 51 -4.38 13.89 -5.39
CA PHE A 51 -5.74 13.69 -5.88
C PHE A 51 -5.94 12.26 -6.37
N THR A 52 -4.99 11.73 -7.15
CA THR A 52 -5.08 10.37 -7.69
C THR A 52 -5.15 9.31 -6.60
N LEU A 53 -4.36 9.44 -5.52
CA LEU A 53 -4.44 8.51 -4.39
C LEU A 53 -5.78 8.58 -3.66
N LYS A 54 -6.32 9.79 -3.43
CA LYS A 54 -7.65 9.96 -2.81
C LYS A 54 -8.75 9.34 -3.68
N LYS A 55 -8.68 9.53 -5.00
CA LYS A 55 -9.62 8.90 -5.94
C LYS A 55 -9.51 7.38 -5.97
N ALA A 56 -8.29 6.85 -6.03
CA ALA A 56 -8.08 5.41 -5.95
C ALA A 56 -8.61 4.83 -4.63
N ALA A 57 -8.43 5.53 -3.51
CA ALA A 57 -8.99 5.12 -2.23
C ALA A 57 -10.53 5.11 -2.25
N GLU A 58 -11.18 6.13 -2.81
CA GLU A 58 -12.64 6.21 -2.95
C GLU A 58 -13.22 5.12 -3.86
N GLU A 59 -12.57 4.85 -4.99
CA GLU A 59 -13.12 3.98 -6.04
C GLU A 59 -12.80 2.50 -5.84
N LEU A 60 -11.66 2.18 -5.22
CA LEU A 60 -11.14 0.81 -5.17
C LEU A 60 -11.28 0.15 -3.79
N SER A 61 -11.60 0.90 -2.73
CA SER A 61 -11.78 0.34 -1.40
C SER A 61 -13.23 -0.06 -1.13
N ASP A 62 -13.41 -1.05 -0.26
CA ASP A 62 -14.69 -1.33 0.36
C ASP A 62 -15.08 -0.17 1.28
N SER A 63 -16.39 0.11 1.35
CA SER A 63 -16.98 1.17 2.18
C SER A 63 -16.50 1.19 3.63
N LYS A 64 -16.18 0.03 4.22
CA LYS A 64 -15.68 -0.08 5.59
C LYS A 64 -14.23 0.37 5.76
N SER A 65 -13.45 0.36 4.68
CA SER A 65 -12.03 0.74 4.67
C SER A 65 -11.78 2.11 4.06
N THR A 66 -12.75 2.70 3.36
CA THR A 66 -12.57 3.95 2.60
C THR A 66 -12.11 5.12 3.46
N GLU A 67 -12.72 5.34 4.62
CA GLU A 67 -12.35 6.46 5.49
C GLU A 67 -10.92 6.34 6.01
N ASP A 68 -10.56 5.17 6.53
CA ASP A 68 -9.20 4.90 7.04
C ASP A 68 -8.16 5.01 5.93
N LEU A 69 -8.47 4.49 4.74
CA LEU A 69 -7.57 4.58 3.60
C LEU A 69 -7.41 6.03 3.11
N LEU A 70 -8.48 6.83 3.09
CA LEU A 70 -8.43 8.26 2.76
C LEU A 70 -7.53 9.03 3.73
N ASN A 71 -7.68 8.81 5.03
CA ASN A 71 -6.82 9.39 6.05
C ASN A 71 -5.36 8.95 5.89
N PHE A 72 -5.15 7.67 5.52
CA PHE A 72 -3.82 7.14 5.29
C PHE A 72 -3.15 7.79 4.08
N VAL A 73 -3.84 7.92 2.94
CA VAL A 73 -3.25 8.44 1.69
C VAL A 73 -3.17 9.97 1.62
N ASP A 74 -3.61 10.67 2.66
CA ASP A 74 -3.54 12.12 2.72
C ASP A 74 -2.08 12.62 2.83
N LEU A 75 -1.54 13.06 1.70
CA LEU A 75 -0.15 13.50 1.57
C LEU A 75 0.12 14.82 2.31
N ASP A 76 -0.89 15.60 2.65
CA ASP A 76 -0.71 16.85 3.40
C ASP A 76 -0.24 16.59 4.85
N THR A 77 -0.60 15.45 5.42
CA THR A 77 -0.23 15.06 6.79
C THR A 77 0.99 14.13 6.86
N ILE A 78 1.52 13.69 5.70
CA ILE A 78 2.48 12.58 5.63
C ILE A 78 3.82 12.90 6.33
N ASP A 79 4.32 14.13 6.20
CA ASP A 79 5.60 14.55 6.79
C ASP A 79 5.55 14.47 8.32
N GLY A 80 4.42 14.86 8.92
CA GLY A 80 4.18 14.75 10.36
C GLY A 80 4.04 13.30 10.80
N ARG A 81 3.23 12.50 10.09
CA ARG A 81 3.02 11.07 10.40
C ARG A 81 4.30 10.25 10.30
N MET A 82 5.20 10.59 9.37
CA MET A 82 6.47 9.90 9.16
C MET A 82 7.67 10.64 9.79
N ARG A 83 7.46 11.57 10.73
CA ARG A 83 8.57 12.40 11.26
C ARG A 83 9.69 11.59 11.94
N TYR A 84 9.32 10.50 12.62
CA TYR A 84 10.24 9.68 13.41
C TYR A 84 10.32 8.23 12.96
N VAL A 85 9.66 7.88 11.85
CA VAL A 85 9.59 6.53 11.30
C VAL A 85 9.84 6.56 9.81
N THR A 86 10.50 5.53 9.29
CA THR A 86 10.84 5.41 7.87
C THR A 86 9.73 4.79 7.03
N SER A 87 8.74 4.16 7.68
CA SER A 87 7.57 3.61 6.98
C SER A 87 6.34 3.58 7.89
N ILE A 88 5.17 3.65 7.25
CA ILE A 88 3.86 3.46 7.88
C ILE A 88 3.00 2.56 6.98
N THR A 89 2.07 1.83 7.57
CA THR A 89 1.22 0.86 6.87
C THR A 89 -0.25 1.04 7.22
N THR A 90 -1.12 0.62 6.31
CA THR A 90 -2.54 0.40 6.57
C THR A 90 -2.99 -0.88 5.88
N GLU A 91 -3.91 -1.61 6.49
CA GLU A 91 -4.63 -2.70 5.82
C GLU A 91 -5.98 -2.17 5.35
N PHE A 92 -6.45 -2.62 4.20
CA PHE A 92 -7.75 -2.23 3.66
C PHE A 92 -8.32 -3.36 2.82
N LEU A 93 -9.65 -3.43 2.79
CA LEU A 93 -10.37 -4.33 1.90
C LEU A 93 -10.67 -3.58 0.59
N THR A 94 -10.42 -4.21 -0.55
CA THR A 94 -10.86 -3.66 -1.85
C THR A 94 -12.35 -3.89 -2.07
N ALA A 95 -12.97 -3.12 -2.97
CA ALA A 95 -14.37 -3.33 -3.35
C ALA A 95 -14.61 -4.75 -3.94
N GLN A 96 -13.56 -5.37 -4.48
CA GLN A 96 -13.54 -6.74 -5.01
C GLN A 96 -13.37 -7.81 -3.91
N GLY A 97 -13.19 -7.40 -2.65
CA GLY A 97 -13.08 -8.31 -1.51
C GLY A 97 -11.69 -8.88 -1.27
N THR A 98 -10.64 -8.26 -1.81
CA THR A 98 -9.24 -8.64 -1.59
C THR A 98 -8.67 -7.83 -0.43
N TRP A 99 -8.04 -8.49 0.55
CA TRP A 99 -7.28 -7.79 1.57
C TRP A 99 -5.93 -7.33 1.02
N CYS A 100 -5.70 -6.03 1.14
CA CYS A 100 -4.47 -5.40 0.73
C CYS A 100 -3.79 -4.70 1.91
N ARG A 101 -2.47 -4.56 1.83
CA ARG A 101 -1.69 -3.69 2.71
C ARG A 101 -1.05 -2.60 1.87
N GLY A 102 -1.39 -1.36 2.19
CA GLY A 102 -0.73 -0.17 1.67
C GLY A 102 0.42 0.23 2.59
N ARG A 103 1.55 0.65 2.02
CA ARG A 103 2.71 1.11 2.78
C ARG A 103 3.34 2.33 2.13
N PHE A 104 3.59 3.35 2.93
CA PHE A 104 4.49 4.43 2.57
C PHE A 104 5.87 4.16 3.14
N ILE A 105 6.90 4.32 2.31
CA ILE A 105 8.31 4.14 2.66
C ILE A 105 9.05 5.40 2.28
N GLU A 106 9.80 5.97 3.21
CA GLU A 106 10.67 7.10 2.94
C GLU A 106 11.68 6.76 1.85
N ALA A 107 11.74 7.57 0.80
CA ALA A 107 12.76 7.45 -0.24
C ALA A 107 13.84 8.54 -0.11
N LYS A 108 13.46 9.76 0.29
CA LYS A 108 14.41 10.87 0.46
C LYS A 108 13.86 11.95 1.38
N ARG A 109 14.73 12.46 2.25
CA ARG A 109 14.58 13.73 2.97
C ARG A 109 15.53 14.80 2.45
N GLU A 110 15.14 16.05 2.68
CA GLU A 110 16.02 17.20 2.54
C GLU A 110 16.92 17.33 3.78
N SER A 111 17.95 18.16 3.71
CA SER A 111 18.86 18.44 4.84
C SER A 111 18.14 19.03 6.06
N SER A 112 16.97 19.65 5.85
CA SER A 112 16.08 20.16 6.90
C SER A 112 15.32 19.06 7.66
N GLY A 113 15.37 17.80 7.19
CA GLY A 113 14.58 16.69 7.70
C GLY A 113 13.19 16.55 7.05
N LYS A 114 12.79 17.49 6.19
CA LYS A 114 11.52 17.45 5.46
C LYS A 114 11.50 16.30 4.45
N LEU A 115 10.41 15.54 4.40
CA LEU A 115 10.20 14.47 3.44
C LEU A 115 10.05 15.04 2.02
N ARG A 116 10.89 14.57 1.09
CA ARG A 116 10.93 15.02 -0.31
C ARG A 116 10.17 14.07 -1.23
N SER A 117 10.41 12.78 -1.04
CA SER A 117 9.83 11.71 -1.84
C SER A 117 9.68 10.44 -1.03
N LEU A 118 8.72 9.63 -1.43
CA LEU A 118 8.37 8.37 -0.79
C LEU A 118 7.99 7.33 -1.84
N MET A 119 8.08 6.06 -1.48
CA MET A 119 7.46 4.98 -2.24
C MET A 119 6.12 4.65 -1.61
N PHE A 120 5.09 4.48 -2.43
CA PHE A 120 3.84 3.85 -2.07
C PHE A 120 3.81 2.46 -2.68
N VAL A 121 3.62 1.45 -1.84
CA VAL A 121 3.52 0.06 -2.27
C VAL A 121 2.23 -0.55 -1.77
N VAL A 122 1.66 -1.43 -2.58
CA VAL A 122 0.46 -2.20 -2.28
C VAL A 122 0.79 -3.67 -2.47
N GLU A 123 0.50 -4.50 -1.46
CA GLU A 123 0.61 -5.96 -1.51
C GLU A 123 -0.74 -6.60 -1.20
N SER A 124 -1.04 -7.75 -1.81
CA SER A 124 -2.16 -8.60 -1.36
C SER A 124 -1.71 -9.38 -0.14
N ILE A 125 -2.59 -9.46 0.87
CA ILE A 125 -2.36 -10.22 2.11
C ILE A 125 -3.43 -11.29 2.32
N ASP A 126 -4.19 -11.65 1.28
CA ASP A 126 -5.25 -12.66 1.35
C ASP A 126 -4.72 -14.03 1.83
N GLU A 127 -3.55 -14.45 1.35
CA GLU A 127 -2.94 -15.71 1.79
C GLU A 127 -2.55 -15.67 3.28
N GLU A 128 -2.02 -14.53 3.75
CA GLU A 128 -1.71 -14.34 5.17
C GLU A 128 -2.97 -14.46 6.04
N LYS A 129 -4.08 -13.86 5.58
CA LYS A 129 -5.38 -13.87 6.28
C LYS A 129 -5.96 -15.28 6.31
N LYS A 130 -6.01 -15.99 5.17
CA LYS A 130 -6.49 -17.38 5.09
C LYS A 130 -5.68 -18.32 5.98
N ASN A 131 -4.35 -18.16 5.99
CA ASN A 131 -3.50 -18.98 6.85
C ASN A 131 -3.76 -18.71 8.33
N ARG A 132 -3.98 -17.45 8.71
CA ARG A 132 -4.36 -17.08 10.08
C ARG A 132 -5.70 -17.69 10.49
N ASP A 133 -6.71 -17.60 9.64
CA ASP A 133 -8.04 -18.13 9.92
C ASP A 133 -8.03 -19.67 10.06
N ASN A 134 -7.28 -20.36 9.20
CA ASN A 134 -7.07 -21.80 9.30
C ASN A 134 -6.41 -22.19 10.63
N LEU A 135 -5.38 -21.45 11.06
CA LEU A 135 -4.69 -21.69 12.34
C LEU A 135 -5.61 -21.48 13.54
N LEU A 136 -6.49 -20.48 13.51
CA LEU A 136 -7.49 -20.25 14.56
C LEU A 136 -8.49 -21.40 14.63
N GLN A 137 -9.00 -21.87 13.49
CA GLN A 137 -9.92 -23.02 13.45
C GLN A 137 -9.28 -24.31 13.99
N LEU A 138 -8.01 -24.55 13.67
CA LEU A 138 -7.24 -25.68 14.21
C LEU A 138 -7.11 -25.57 15.74
N SER A 139 -6.76 -24.40 16.26
CA SER A 139 -6.67 -24.15 17.70
C SER A 139 -8.00 -24.40 18.42
N GLU A 140 -9.12 -23.89 17.88
CA GLU A 140 -10.45 -24.10 18.45
C GLU A 140 -10.87 -25.58 18.43
N THR A 141 -10.48 -26.31 17.36
CA THR A 141 -10.78 -27.75 17.24
C THR A 141 -9.92 -28.58 18.19
N ASP A 142 -8.65 -28.24 18.39
CA ASP A 142 -7.76 -28.92 19.33
C ASP A 142 -8.20 -28.69 20.79
N GLU A 143 -8.66 -27.48 21.13
CA GLU A 143 -9.26 -27.19 22.43
C GLU A 143 -10.57 -27.96 22.67
N MET A 144 -11.40 -28.12 21.64
CA MET A 144 -12.66 -28.88 21.75
C MET A 144 -12.47 -30.41 21.73
N THR A 145 -11.38 -30.92 21.14
CA THR A 145 -11.14 -32.37 21.02
C THR A 145 -10.26 -32.95 22.13
N GLY A 146 -9.71 -32.12 23.02
CA GLY A 146 -9.14 -32.57 24.29
C GLY A 146 -7.98 -33.56 24.17
N LYS A 147 -7.22 -33.55 23.06
CA LYS A 147 -5.99 -34.33 22.94
C LYS A 147 -4.83 -33.53 23.51
N THR A 148 -4.64 -33.65 24.82
CA THR A 148 -3.37 -33.32 25.50
C THR A 148 -2.41 -34.51 25.41
#